data_AF-A0A537J4I4-F1
#
_entry.id   AF-A0A537J4I4-F1
#
_cell.length_a   1.000
_cell.length_b   1.000
_cell.length_c   1.000
_cell.angle_alpha   90.00
_cell.angle_beta   90.00
_cell.angle_gamma   90.00
#
_symmetry.space_group_name_H-M   'P 1'
#
loop_
_entity.id
_entity.type
_entity.pdbx_description
1 polymer ?
#
loop_
_entity_poly.entity_id
_entity_poly.type
_entity_poly.pdbx_seq_one_letter_code
_entity_poly.pdbx_strand_id
1 'polypeptide(L)' 'MATGIITKMAAADDGTPVFEIESSDRPERGSSGSPVLNEQDRVVGMYTWNEPKSDVAGLAISSAALATPCP' A
#
# COMPACT_ATOMS: atom_id res chain seq x y z
N MET A 1 0.02 3.31 -12.62
CA MET A 1 -0.76 3.57 -11.39
C MET A 1 -1.08 2.22 -10.78
N ALA A 2 -0.87 2.03 -9.48
CA ALA A 2 -1.21 0.78 -8.80
C ALA A 2 -2.68 0.81 -8.39
N THR A 3 -3.52 -0.01 -9.01
CA THR A 3 -4.94 -0.16 -8.66
C THR A 3 -5.09 -1.49 -7.94
N GLY A 4 -5.60 -1.47 -6.72
CA GLY A 4 -5.77 -2.67 -5.90
C GLY A 4 -6.75 -2.45 -4.76
N ILE A 5 -7.31 -3.54 -4.26
CA ILE A 5 -8.23 -3.55 -3.13
C ILE A 5 -7.39 -3.68 -1.87
N ILE A 6 -7.65 -2.83 -0.87
CA ILE A 6 -7.11 -3.04 0.47
C ILE A 6 -7.82 -4.24 1.06
N THR A 7 -7.10 -5.34 1.24
CA THR A 7 -7.66 -6.58 1.77
C THR A 7 -7.53 -6.64 3.28
N LYS A 8 -6.53 -5.97 3.85
CA LYS A 8 -6.26 -6.03 5.29
C LYS A 8 -5.43 -4.84 5.78
N MET A 9 -5.80 -4.34 6.97
CA MET A 9 -4.92 -3.48 7.77
C MET A 9 -3.94 -4.34 8.56
N ALA A 10 -2.67 -3.98 8.50
CA ALA A 10 -1.58 -4.65 9.21
C ALA A 10 -0.65 -3.61 9.85
N ALA A 11 0.29 -4.09 10.65
CA ALA A 11 1.39 -3.31 11.18
C ALA A 11 2.71 -3.98 10.77
N ALA A 12 3.69 -3.17 10.39
CA ALA A 12 5.06 -3.63 10.26
C ALA A 12 5.66 -3.96 11.65
N ASP A 13 6.83 -4.60 11.68
CA ASP A 13 7.48 -5.02 12.92
C ASP A 13 7.78 -3.85 13.89
N ASP A 14 7.94 -2.64 13.36
CA ASP A 14 8.15 -1.41 14.13
C ASP A 14 6.85 -0.72 14.57
N GLY A 15 5.69 -1.33 14.31
CA GLY A 15 4.37 -0.80 14.62
C GLY A 15 3.82 0.17 13.57
N THR A 16 4.55 0.45 12.48
CA THR A 16 4.09 1.32 11.40
C THR A 16 2.84 0.74 10.74
N PRO A 17 1.71 1.49 10.69
CA PRO A 17 0.50 1.02 10.00
C PRO A 17 0.72 0.84 8.49
N VAL A 18 0.42 -0.35 7.99
CA VAL A 18 0.50 -0.71 6.57
C VAL A 18 -0.80 -1.37 6.09
N PHE A 19 -0.99 -1.41 4.78
CA PHE A 19 -2.09 -2.13 4.13
C PHE A 19 -1.52 -3.24 3.26
N GLU A 20 -2.09 -4.43 3.38
CA GLU A 20 -1.98 -5.45 2.34
C GLU A 20 -2.91 -5.03 1.20
N ILE A 21 -2.35 -5.00 -0.01
CA ILE A 21 -3.07 -4.65 -1.23
C ILE A 21 -3.07 -5.87 -2.12
N GLU A 22 -4.25 -6.25 -2.60
CA GLU A 22 -4.40 -7.25 -3.64
C GLU A 22 -4.86 -6.56 -4.93
N SER A 23 -4.13 -6.80 -6.01
CA SER A 23 -4.38 -6.21 -7.33
C SER A 23 -4.80 -7.30 -8.31
N SER A 24 -5.52 -6.94 -9.37
CA SER A 24 -5.94 -7.91 -10.39
C SER A 24 -4.76 -8.50 -11.16
N ASP A 25 -3.69 -7.72 -11.28
CA ASP A 25 -2.43 -8.07 -11.95
C ASP A 25 -1.25 -7.57 -11.13
N ARG A 26 -0.07 -8.14 -11.37
CA ARG A 26 1.16 -7.73 -10.68
C ARG A 26 1.43 -6.24 -10.84
N PRO A 27 1.57 -5.48 -9.75
CA PRO A 27 1.95 -4.08 -9.82
C PRO A 27 3.27 -3.95 -10.58
N GLU A 28 3.28 -3.09 -11.61
CA GLU A 28 4.44 -2.92 -12.46
C GLU A 28 5.67 -2.51 -11.64
N ARG A 29 6.87 -2.97 -12.07
CA ARG A 29 8.12 -2.46 -11.51
C ARG A 29 8.16 -0.95 -11.69
N GLY A 30 8.52 -0.24 -10.62
CA GLY A 30 8.49 1.23 -10.60
C GLY A 30 7.19 1.83 -10.06
N SER A 31 6.22 1.02 -9.64
CA SER A 31 4.99 1.51 -8.99
C SER A 31 5.19 2.02 -7.56
N SER A 32 6.39 1.84 -6.97
CA SER A 32 6.71 2.36 -5.65
C SER A 32 6.51 3.89 -5.61
N GLY A 33 5.87 4.38 -4.55
CA GLY A 33 5.48 5.78 -4.43
C GLY A 33 4.14 6.15 -5.09
N SER A 34 3.49 5.21 -5.79
CA SER A 34 2.16 5.47 -6.37
C SER A 34 1.11 5.65 -5.26
N PRO A 35 0.14 6.56 -5.44
CA PRO A 35 -0.98 6.67 -4.53
C PRO A 35 -1.84 5.41 -4.57
N VAL A 36 -2.32 4.99 -3.40
CA VAL A 36 -3.32 3.92 -3.27
C VAL A 36 -4.66 4.58 -3.00
N LEU A 37 -5.65 4.27 -3.82
CA LEU A 37 -6.98 4.85 -3.77
C LEU A 37 -7.98 3.85 -3.14
N ASN A 38 -8.96 4.36 -2.41
CA ASN A 38 -10.14 3.58 -2.03
C ASN A 38 -11.25 3.69 -3.10
N GLU A 39 -12.39 3.04 -2.87
CA GLU A 39 -13.55 3.04 -3.78
C GLU A 39 -14.17 4.43 -4.04
N GLN A 40 -13.76 5.45 -3.28
CA GLN A 40 -14.21 6.85 -3.44
C GLN A 40 -13.14 7.71 -4.14
N ASP A 41 -12.15 7.10 -4.77
CA ASP A 41 -10.97 7.75 -5.39
C ASP A 41 -10.16 8.61 -4.41
N ARG A 42 -10.19 8.29 -3.12
CA ARG A 42 -9.40 9.02 -2.09
C ARG A 42 -8.09 8.31 -1.82
N VAL A 43 -7.01 9.08 -1.73
CA VAL A 43 -5.69 8.58 -1.31
C VAL A 43 -5.77 8.12 0.14
N VAL A 44 -5.55 6.82 0.35
CA VAL A 44 -5.53 6.19 1.67
C VAL A 44 -4.14 5.72 2.07
N GLY A 45 -3.19 5.65 1.14
CA GLY A 45 -1.82 5.28 1.42
C GLY A 45 -0.92 5.44 0.20
N MET A 46 0.30 4.92 0.31
CA MET A 46 1.31 4.95 -0.74
C MET A 46 1.91 3.56 -0.93
N TYR A 47 1.91 3.06 -2.16
CA TYR A 47 2.42 1.74 -2.49
C TYR A 47 3.94 1.67 -2.27
N THR A 48 4.43 0.64 -1.56
CA THR A 48 5.85 0.55 -1.20
C THR A 48 6.54 -0.60 -1.92
N TRP A 49 6.07 -1.84 -1.75
CA TRP A 49 6.74 -3.03 -2.27
C TRP A 49 5.77 -4.14 -2.68
N ASN A 50 6.20 -4.95 -3.66
CA ASN A 50 5.55 -6.20 -4.02
C ASN A 50 5.86 -7.27 -2.98
N GLU A 51 4.89 -8.12 -2.63
CA GLU A 51 5.14 -9.32 -1.84
C GLU A 51 5.94 -10.33 -2.69
N PRO A 52 7.17 -10.73 -2.31
CA PRO A 52 8.00 -11.58 -3.16
C PRO A 52 7.37 -12.92 -3.53
N LYS A 53 6.47 -13.44 -2.68
CA LYS A 53 5.81 -14.74 -2.87
C LYS A 53 4.45 -14.65 -3.58
N SER A 54 4.01 -13.46 -3.97
CA SER A 54 2.71 -13.26 -4.64
C SER A 54 2.86 -12.39 -5.87
N ASP A 55 2.20 -12.80 -6.96
CA ASP A 55 2.14 -11.98 -8.16
C ASP A 55 1.05 -10.91 -8.07
N VAL A 56 0.19 -10.91 -7.06
CA VAL A 56 -0.94 -9.97 -6.95
C VAL A 56 -0.93 -9.15 -5.67
N ALA A 57 -0.16 -9.59 -4.67
CA ALA A 57 -0.09 -8.92 -3.38
C ALA A 57 1.07 -7.92 -3.32
N GLY A 58 0.81 -6.81 -2.64
CA GLY A 58 1.81 -5.84 -2.27
C GLY A 58 1.46 -5.19 -0.94
N LEU A 59 2.34 -4.30 -0.51
CA LEU A 59 2.17 -3.54 0.72
C LEU A 59 2.20 -2.05 0.39
N ALA A 60 1.42 -1.31 1.16
CA ALA A 60 1.43 0.13 1.15
C ALA A 60 1.55 0.68 2.56
N ILE A 61 2.24 1.80 2.70
CA ILE A 61 2.26 2.55 3.94
C ILE A 61 0.95 3.35 4.06
N SER A 62 0.35 3.33 5.24
CA SER A 62 -0.89 4.05 5.50
C SER A 62 -0.68 5.55 5.51
N SER A 63 -1.63 6.34 4.97
CA SER A 63 -1.59 7.79 5.10
C SER A 63 -1.62 8.25 6.56
N ALA A 64 -2.18 7.45 7.47
CA ALA A 64 -2.13 7.70 8.90
C ALA A 64 -0.69 7.63 9.46
N ALA A 65 0.13 6.71 8.95
CA ALA A 65 1.55 6.62 9.31
C ALA A 65 2.34 7.84 8.81
N LEU A 66 1.89 8.45 7.70
CA LEU A 66 2.49 9.65 7.12
C LEU A 66 1.99 10.95 7.77
N ALA A 67 0.92 10.90 8.57
CA ALA A 67 0.29 12.09 9.14
C ALA A 67 1.10 12.69 10.30
N THR A 68 2.01 11.92 10.92
CA THR A 68 2.84 12.40 12.01
C THR A 68 4.19 12.86 11.44
N PRO A 69 4.47 14.18 11.43
CA PRO A 69 5.78 14.66 11.00
C PRO A 69 6.87 14.11 11.93
N CYS A 70 8.02 13.74 11.38
CA CYS A 70 9.18 13.37 12.19
C CYS A 70 9.56 14.53 13.13
N PRO A 71 9.97 14.26 14.39
CA PRO A 71 10.44 15.27 15.33
C PRO A 71 11.61 16.11 14.79
#